data_AF-A0A835DU40-F1
#
_entry.id   AF-A0A835DU40-F1
#
_cell.length_a   1.000
_cell.length_b   1.000
_cell.length_c   1.000
_cell.angle_alpha   90.00
_cell.angle_beta   90.00
_cell.angle_gamma   90.00
#
_symmetry.space_group_name_H-M   'P 1'
#
loop_
_entity.id
_entity.type
_entity.pdbx_description
1 polymer ?
#
loop_
_entity_poly.entity_id
_entity_poly.type
_entity_poly.pdbx_seq_one_letter_code
_entity_poly.pdbx_strand_id
1 'polypeptide(L)'
;MDWLFGYIFSVIRISLLSSLCCKFLIDAEAGIVGVNYGMLGDNLPTPDKVILLLQSRNITRIRLFDPNPDALKALDGSGIDVVLGTLNDDLQRLGSDPLFAKNWIKINVVPHAKTIHFRCITAGNEVVPSELAVHVLPAMKNLQMALKAINLTIPVSTAVSTAVLGTSFPPSQGAFSTEVSSVMRSITAFLAANKSPLLVNIYPYFAYIYDQNNILLDYALFNTTKVVVRDGTLGYKNLFDAIIDATYSALEKVGGASVDIVISESGWPSAENGDIATIRNARMYNNNLIAHALGNSGSPKRPGKCLETYVFAIFNEDLKPPGTEQNFGLFYPNMTEVYHVSFYP
;
A
#
# COMPACT_ATOMS: atom_id res chain seq x y z
N MET A 1 -22.60 -40.76 -75.39
CA MET A 1 -21.98 -42.10 -75.47
C MET A 1 -20.58 -41.95 -74.92
N ASP A 2 -20.15 -42.48 -73.78
CA ASP A 2 -20.78 -43.39 -72.83
C ASP A 2 -20.19 -43.18 -71.43
N TRP A 3 -21.06 -43.46 -70.48
CA TRP A 3 -20.93 -43.67 -69.04
C TRP A 3 -19.72 -44.52 -68.56
N LEU A 4 -19.17 -44.21 -67.37
CA LEU A 4 -19.31 -44.97 -66.10
C LEU A 4 -18.11 -44.79 -65.13
N PHE A 5 -18.41 -44.39 -63.88
CA PHE A 5 -17.88 -44.85 -62.56
C PHE A 5 -16.34 -44.80 -62.31
N GLY A 6 -15.78 -44.48 -61.14
CA GLY A 6 -16.25 -44.32 -59.76
C GLY A 6 -15.07 -44.61 -58.80
N TYR A 7 -15.13 -44.06 -57.58
CA TYR A 7 -14.35 -44.41 -56.36
C TYR A 7 -12.88 -43.88 -56.24
N ILE A 8 -12.59 -42.86 -55.39
CA ILE A 8 -12.30 -42.91 -53.92
C ILE A 8 -10.85 -43.43 -53.65
N PHE A 9 -9.89 -42.85 -52.89
CA PHE A 9 -9.79 -41.89 -51.78
C PHE A 9 -8.40 -41.17 -51.77
N SER A 10 -8.40 -39.89 -51.34
CA SER A 10 -7.43 -39.20 -50.44
C SER A 10 -5.91 -39.35 -50.61
N VAL A 11 -5.21 -38.25 -50.92
CA VAL A 11 -3.93 -37.86 -50.27
C VAL A 11 -3.75 -36.31 -50.27
N ILE A 12 -3.83 -35.72 -49.07
CA ILE A 12 -3.10 -34.53 -48.54
C ILE A 12 -3.32 -33.16 -49.22
N ARG A 13 -4.09 -32.29 -48.55
CA ARG A 13 -3.92 -30.83 -48.63
C ARG A 13 -3.09 -30.36 -47.43
N ILE A 14 -1.92 -29.80 -47.72
CA ILE A 14 -1.10 -29.04 -46.77
C ILE A 14 -1.78 -27.69 -46.56
N SER A 15 -2.33 -27.48 -45.37
CA SER A 15 -2.80 -26.17 -44.92
C SER A 15 -1.73 -25.54 -44.03
N LEU A 16 -1.00 -24.56 -44.56
CA LEU A 16 -0.14 -23.67 -43.77
C LEU A 16 -1.04 -22.80 -42.87
N LEU A 17 -1.11 -23.11 -41.58
CA LEU A 17 -1.53 -22.14 -40.57
C LEU A 17 -0.32 -21.29 -40.20
N SER A 18 -0.27 -20.07 -40.72
CA SER A 18 0.55 -19.00 -40.16
C SER A 18 -0.01 -18.64 -38.79
N SER A 19 0.59 -19.18 -37.73
CA SER A 19 0.31 -18.78 -36.35
C SER A 19 0.70 -17.31 -36.18
N LEU A 20 -0.31 -16.44 -36.17
CA LEU A 20 -0.19 -15.05 -35.74
C LEU A 20 0.07 -15.07 -34.24
N CYS A 21 1.34 -15.20 -33.87
CA CYS A 21 1.80 -15.03 -32.50
C CYS A 21 1.72 -13.53 -32.19
N CYS A 22 0.50 -13.05 -31.87
CA CYS A 22 0.33 -11.80 -31.14
C CYS A 22 1.00 -12.00 -29.79
N LYS A 23 2.28 -11.64 -29.70
CA LYS A 23 2.93 -11.35 -28.44
C LYS A 23 2.15 -10.18 -27.83
N PHE A 24 1.21 -10.50 -26.94
CA PHE A 24 0.80 -9.54 -25.94
C PHE A 24 2.07 -9.23 -25.13
N LEU A 25 2.74 -8.13 -25.49
CA LEU A 25 3.58 -7.43 -24.56
C LEU A 25 2.62 -6.97 -23.46
N ILE A 26 2.52 -7.77 -22.40
CA ILE A 26 2.07 -7.26 -21.12
C ILE A 26 3.17 -6.26 -20.75
N ASP A 27 2.92 -4.98 -20.99
CA ASP A 27 3.66 -3.94 -20.30
C ASP A 27 3.40 -4.21 -18.82
N ALA A 28 4.35 -4.88 -18.17
CA ALA A 28 4.36 -5.01 -16.73
C ALA A 28 4.62 -3.59 -16.23
N GLU A 29 3.55 -2.85 -15.91
CA GLU A 29 3.64 -1.55 -15.26
C GLU A 29 4.61 -1.70 -14.10
N ALA A 30 5.74 -0.98 -14.12
CA ALA A 30 6.76 -1.13 -13.09
C ALA A 30 6.13 -0.93 -11.70
N GLY A 31 6.58 -1.71 -10.71
CA GLY A 31 6.11 -1.55 -9.35
C GLY A 31 6.36 -0.11 -8.88
N ILE A 32 5.52 0.39 -7.97
CA ILE A 32 5.58 1.79 -7.56
C ILE A 32 5.87 1.86 -6.08
N VAL A 33 6.95 2.57 -5.74
CA VAL A 33 7.38 2.78 -4.36
C VAL A 33 7.33 4.27 -4.04
N GLY A 34 6.55 4.60 -3.02
CA GLY A 34 6.51 5.92 -2.39
C GLY A 34 7.14 5.92 -1.00
N VAL A 35 7.01 7.05 -0.31
CA VAL A 35 7.48 7.23 1.05
C VAL A 35 6.44 7.94 1.92
N ASN A 36 6.46 7.66 3.21
CA ASN A 36 5.64 8.36 4.20
C ASN A 36 6.36 9.62 4.70
N TYR A 37 5.71 10.76 4.59
CA TYR A 37 6.22 12.02 5.14
C TYR A 37 5.58 12.29 6.50
N GLY A 38 6.17 11.67 7.54
CA GLY A 38 5.88 11.99 8.93
C GLY A 38 6.44 13.37 9.31
N MET A 39 5.69 14.11 10.13
CA MET A 39 6.02 15.48 10.55
C MET A 39 6.03 15.63 12.07
N LEU A 40 6.09 14.52 12.83
CA LEU A 40 6.21 14.55 14.29
C LEU A 40 7.68 14.75 14.70
N GLY A 41 8.27 15.87 14.29
CA GLY A 41 9.60 16.28 14.72
C GLY A 41 9.78 17.80 14.71
N ASP A 42 10.56 18.34 15.65
CA ASP A 42 10.79 19.79 15.77
C ASP A 42 12.05 20.29 15.05
N ASN A 43 12.80 19.37 14.44
CA ASN A 43 14.07 19.61 13.75
C ASN A 43 14.04 19.28 12.24
N LEU A 44 12.86 19.01 11.69
CA LEU A 44 12.69 18.57 10.30
C LEU A 44 12.91 19.71 9.28
N PRO A 45 13.37 19.40 8.05
CA PRO A 45 13.45 20.38 6.98
C PRO A 45 12.08 20.93 6.58
N THR A 46 12.07 22.14 6.04
CA THR A 46 10.87 22.73 5.41
C THR A 46 10.37 21.87 4.25
N PRO A 47 9.04 21.77 4.01
CA PRO A 47 8.48 20.92 2.96
C PRO A 47 9.10 21.14 1.56
N ASP A 48 9.40 22.38 1.15
CA ASP A 48 10.07 22.65 -0.13
C ASP A 48 11.39 21.89 -0.30
N LYS A 49 12.20 21.82 0.77
CA LYS A 49 13.47 21.06 0.76
C LYS A 49 13.23 19.56 0.69
N VAL A 50 12.18 19.09 1.36
CA VAL A 50 11.80 17.67 1.35
C VAL A 50 11.33 17.26 -0.05
N ILE A 51 10.49 18.06 -0.71
CA ILE A 51 10.03 17.78 -2.08
C ILE A 51 11.21 17.77 -3.06
N LEU A 52 12.14 18.72 -2.95
CA LEU A 52 13.38 18.72 -3.76
C LEU A 52 14.24 17.47 -3.49
N LEU A 53 14.34 17.02 -2.24
CA LEU A 53 15.02 15.78 -1.89
C LEU A 53 14.34 14.58 -2.59
N LEU A 54 13.02 14.46 -2.52
CA LEU A 54 12.28 13.37 -3.15
C LEU A 54 12.47 13.35 -4.68
N GLN A 55 12.39 14.51 -5.33
CA GLN A 55 12.65 14.65 -6.75
C GLN A 55 14.08 14.24 -7.11
N SER A 56 15.09 14.64 -6.33
CA SER A 56 16.49 14.24 -6.54
C SER A 56 16.73 12.73 -6.41
N ARG A 57 15.81 12.02 -5.76
CA ARG A 57 15.85 10.57 -5.55
C ARG A 57 14.88 9.79 -6.45
N ASN A 58 14.22 10.46 -7.40
CA ASN A 58 13.19 9.89 -8.27
C ASN A 58 12.02 9.23 -7.51
N ILE A 59 11.71 9.74 -6.32
CA ILE A 59 10.56 9.27 -5.55
C ILE A 59 9.33 10.04 -6.04
N THR A 60 8.39 9.31 -6.64
CA THR A 60 7.23 9.89 -7.33
C THR A 60 5.93 9.78 -6.57
N ARG A 61 5.92 9.16 -5.38
CA ARG A 61 4.74 9.05 -4.52
C ARG A 61 5.05 9.39 -3.07
N ILE A 62 4.12 10.10 -2.44
CA ILE A 62 4.19 10.49 -1.04
C ILE A 62 2.86 10.23 -0.33
N ARG A 63 2.94 9.84 0.93
CA ARG A 63 1.78 9.80 1.82
C ARG A 63 1.93 10.87 2.90
N LEU A 64 0.94 11.76 2.97
CA LEU A 64 0.73 12.71 4.05
C LEU A 64 -0.32 12.16 5.02
N PHE A 65 -0.08 12.26 6.33
CA PHE A 65 -0.99 11.76 7.35
C PHE A 65 -2.13 12.73 7.69
N ASP A 66 -1.93 14.00 7.41
CA ASP A 66 -2.86 15.10 7.62
C ASP A 66 -2.77 16.12 6.46
N PRO A 67 -3.75 17.03 6.29
CA PRO A 67 -3.72 18.02 5.22
C PRO A 67 -2.84 19.23 5.56
N ASN A 68 -1.54 19.00 5.76
CA ASN A 68 -0.58 20.06 6.07
C ASN A 68 -0.51 21.08 4.91
N PRO A 69 -0.84 22.37 5.14
CA PRO A 69 -0.95 23.35 4.06
C PRO A 69 0.40 23.70 3.41
N ASP A 70 1.50 23.69 4.19
CA ASP A 70 2.83 24.00 3.66
C ASP A 70 3.35 22.86 2.78
N ALA A 71 3.08 21.60 3.16
CA ALA A 71 3.43 20.44 2.36
C ALA A 71 2.60 20.34 1.07
N LEU A 72 1.28 20.56 1.15
CA LEU A 72 0.43 20.62 -0.04
C LEU A 72 0.88 21.71 -1.01
N LYS A 73 1.22 22.90 -0.49
CA LYS A 73 1.79 23.98 -1.31
C LYS A 73 3.12 23.60 -1.95
N ALA A 74 4.03 22.96 -1.23
CA ALA A 74 5.31 22.50 -1.76
C ALA A 74 5.16 21.41 -2.84
N LEU A 75 4.08 20.63 -2.77
CA LEU A 75 3.77 19.57 -3.73
C LEU A 75 3.15 20.08 -5.04
N ASP A 76 2.63 21.31 -5.09
CA ASP A 76 2.02 21.87 -6.29
C ASP A 76 2.97 21.89 -7.48
N GLY A 77 2.63 21.14 -8.53
CA GLY A 77 3.43 21.08 -9.75
C GLY A 77 4.75 20.30 -9.59
N SER A 78 4.94 19.61 -8.46
CA SER A 78 6.14 18.80 -8.21
C SER A 78 6.21 17.52 -9.05
N GLY A 79 5.08 17.04 -9.56
CA GLY A 79 4.94 15.76 -10.25
C GLY A 79 4.90 14.54 -9.32
N ILE A 80 4.81 14.74 -8.01
CA ILE A 80 4.69 13.66 -7.00
C ILE A 80 3.20 13.39 -6.72
N ASP A 81 2.78 12.13 -6.84
CA ASP A 81 1.43 11.69 -6.48
C ASP A 81 1.25 11.66 -4.96
N VAL A 82 0.05 12.02 -4.49
CA VAL A 82 -0.23 12.18 -3.05
C VAL A 82 -1.35 11.26 -2.57
N VAL A 83 -1.05 10.45 -1.54
CA VAL A 83 -2.08 9.92 -0.63
C VAL A 83 -2.27 10.93 0.49
N LEU A 84 -3.48 11.47 0.63
CA LEU A 84 -3.79 12.52 1.61
C LEU A 84 -4.66 11.98 2.75
N GLY A 85 -4.12 11.98 3.96
CA GLY A 85 -4.84 11.60 5.17
C GLY A 85 -5.71 12.71 5.75
N THR A 86 -6.83 12.32 6.34
CA THR A 86 -7.57 13.15 7.30
C THR A 86 -6.97 12.96 8.70
N LEU A 87 -7.13 13.95 9.57
CA LEU A 87 -6.91 13.74 11.01
C LEU A 87 -7.93 12.73 11.55
N ASN A 88 -7.49 11.85 12.46
CA ASN A 88 -8.40 10.92 13.14
C ASN A 88 -9.46 11.69 13.97
N ASP A 89 -9.07 12.83 14.57
CA ASP A 89 -9.96 13.69 15.37
C ASP A 89 -11.10 14.32 14.54
N ASP A 90 -10.89 14.49 13.22
CA ASP A 90 -11.91 15.02 12.32
C ASP A 90 -12.97 13.98 11.94
N LEU A 91 -12.72 12.67 12.15
CA LEU A 91 -13.56 11.60 11.60
C LEU A 91 -15.01 11.66 12.03
N GLN A 92 -15.26 11.95 13.31
CA GLN A 92 -16.63 12.07 13.81
C GLN A 92 -17.38 13.18 13.09
N ARG A 93 -16.75 14.34 12.88
CA ARG A 93 -17.36 15.48 12.17
C ARG A 93 -17.49 15.21 10.69
N LEU A 94 -16.46 14.65 10.05
CA LEU A 94 -16.51 14.21 8.65
C LEU A 94 -17.66 13.22 8.40
N GLY A 95 -17.92 12.33 9.36
CA GLY A 95 -18.97 11.33 9.26
C GLY A 95 -20.38 11.84 9.57
N SER A 96 -20.52 12.79 10.50
CA SER A 96 -21.83 13.28 10.97
C SER A 96 -22.32 14.56 10.28
N ASP A 97 -21.42 15.37 9.72
CA ASP A 97 -21.72 16.65 9.08
C ASP A 97 -21.24 16.69 7.61
N PRO A 98 -22.14 16.49 6.63
CA PRO A 98 -21.79 16.57 5.21
C PRO A 98 -21.28 17.96 4.77
N LEU A 99 -21.64 19.05 5.46
CA LEU A 99 -21.12 20.38 5.17
C LEU A 99 -19.67 20.52 5.63
N PHE A 100 -19.32 19.93 6.78
CA PHE A 100 -17.94 19.83 7.23
C PHE A 100 -17.07 19.09 6.21
N ALA A 101 -17.51 17.93 5.71
CA ALA A 101 -16.78 17.19 4.67
C ALA A 101 -16.61 17.98 3.36
N LYS A 102 -17.65 18.71 2.93
CA LYS A 102 -17.56 19.61 1.76
C LYS A 102 -16.52 20.72 1.98
N ASN A 103 -16.51 21.34 3.15
CA ASN A 103 -15.54 22.38 3.49
C ASN A 103 -14.13 21.82 3.59
N TRP A 104 -13.95 20.62 4.16
CA TRP A 104 -12.66 19.94 4.20
C TRP A 104 -12.08 19.73 2.79
N ILE A 105 -12.88 19.23 1.85
CA ILE A 105 -12.47 19.09 0.43
C ILE A 105 -12.15 20.45 -0.20
N LYS A 106 -13.01 21.46 0.04
CA LYS A 106 -12.83 22.81 -0.51
C LYS A 106 -11.53 23.47 -0.04
N ILE A 107 -11.12 23.23 1.21
CA ILE A 107 -9.92 23.84 1.79
C ILE A 107 -8.67 23.05 1.42
N ASN A 108 -8.71 21.71 1.53
CA ASN A 108 -7.50 20.89 1.49
C ASN A 108 -7.20 20.27 0.12
N VAL A 109 -8.20 20.16 -0.76
CA VAL A 109 -8.07 19.43 -2.04
C VAL A 109 -8.25 20.37 -3.23
N VAL A 110 -9.33 21.15 -3.25
CA VAL A 110 -9.69 22.01 -4.39
C VAL A 110 -8.57 22.97 -4.83
N PRO A 111 -7.83 23.64 -3.92
CA PRO A 111 -6.76 24.56 -4.33
C PRO A 111 -5.64 23.87 -5.12
N HIS A 112 -5.42 22.59 -4.87
CA HIS A 112 -4.30 21.82 -5.39
C HIS A 112 -4.70 20.80 -6.46
N ALA A 113 -5.99 20.53 -6.65
CA ALA A 113 -6.49 19.44 -7.51
C ALA A 113 -6.14 19.59 -9.01
N LYS A 114 -5.64 20.75 -9.45
CA LYS A 114 -5.17 20.97 -10.83
C LYS A 114 -3.68 20.65 -11.03
N THR A 115 -2.92 20.63 -9.95
CA THR A 115 -1.45 20.60 -9.92
C THR A 115 -0.90 19.39 -9.18
N ILE A 116 -1.67 18.85 -8.23
CA ILE A 116 -1.39 17.61 -7.52
C ILE A 116 -2.31 16.52 -8.06
N HIS A 117 -1.73 15.38 -8.42
CA HIS A 117 -2.49 14.17 -8.63
C HIS A 117 -2.67 13.44 -7.29
N PHE A 118 -3.88 13.53 -6.74
CA PHE A 118 -4.24 12.81 -5.52
C PHE A 118 -4.54 11.34 -5.84
N ARG A 119 -3.65 10.45 -5.42
CA ARG A 119 -3.78 8.99 -5.59
C ARG A 119 -5.00 8.44 -4.84
N CYS A 120 -5.23 8.92 -3.62
CA CYS A 120 -6.46 8.74 -2.86
C CYS A 120 -6.50 9.70 -1.64
N ILE A 121 -7.69 9.83 -1.04
CA ILE A 121 -7.88 10.45 0.27
C ILE A 121 -8.25 9.36 1.28
N THR A 122 -7.57 9.30 2.43
CA THR A 122 -7.87 8.31 3.47
C THR A 122 -8.63 8.94 4.64
N ALA A 123 -9.81 8.40 4.91
CA ALA A 123 -10.56 8.68 6.14
C ALA A 123 -9.96 7.86 7.28
N GLY A 124 -9.03 8.47 8.01
CA GLY A 124 -8.37 7.90 9.18
C GLY A 124 -7.18 6.99 8.90
N ASN A 125 -6.36 6.81 9.93
CA ASN A 125 -5.19 5.94 9.97
C ASN A 125 -5.22 5.06 11.21
N GLU A 126 -5.23 3.74 11.02
CA GLU A 126 -5.24 2.71 12.08
C GLU A 126 -6.38 2.87 13.10
N VAL A 127 -7.49 3.46 12.67
CA VAL A 127 -8.64 3.75 13.54
C VAL A 127 -9.42 2.51 13.91
N VAL A 128 -9.47 1.50 13.04
CA VAL A 128 -10.09 0.20 13.35
C VAL A 128 -9.03 -0.66 14.04
N PRO A 129 -9.23 -1.17 15.28
CA PRO A 129 -10.50 -1.46 15.98
C PRO A 129 -11.01 -0.43 17.02
N SER A 130 -10.46 0.78 17.12
CA SER A 130 -10.87 1.75 18.17
C SER A 130 -12.34 2.18 18.12
N GLU A 131 -12.80 2.87 19.16
CA GLU A 131 -14.15 3.45 19.25
C GLU A 131 -14.51 4.39 18.08
N LEU A 132 -13.51 5.03 17.46
CA LEU A 132 -13.72 5.90 16.30
C LEU A 132 -14.03 5.12 15.00
N ALA A 133 -13.89 3.78 15.00
CA ALA A 133 -14.16 2.93 13.84
C ALA A 133 -15.56 3.13 13.24
N VAL A 134 -16.55 3.43 14.09
CA VAL A 134 -17.94 3.68 13.67
C VAL A 134 -18.07 4.93 12.77
N HIS A 135 -17.11 5.84 12.81
CA HIS A 135 -17.11 7.08 12.03
C HIS A 135 -16.38 6.97 10.68
N VAL A 136 -15.57 5.93 10.48
CA VAL A 136 -14.75 5.77 9.27
C VAL A 136 -15.62 5.69 8.01
N LEU A 137 -16.56 4.75 7.94
CA LEU A 137 -17.40 4.59 6.75
C LEU A 137 -18.31 5.81 6.47
N PRO A 138 -18.99 6.41 7.46
CA PRO A 138 -19.71 7.67 7.26
C PRO A 138 -18.81 8.79 6.70
N ALA A 139 -17.58 8.95 7.23
CA ALA A 139 -16.64 9.94 6.74
C ALA A 139 -16.23 9.67 5.27
N MET A 140 -15.92 8.42 4.93
CA MET A 140 -15.62 8.01 3.56
C MET A 140 -16.75 8.37 2.59
N LYS A 141 -18.01 8.10 2.97
CA LYS A 141 -19.20 8.42 2.17
C LYS A 141 -19.33 9.92 1.95
N ASN A 142 -19.22 10.72 3.00
CA ASN A 142 -19.36 12.17 2.90
C ASN A 142 -18.24 12.82 2.09
N LEU A 143 -16.99 12.38 2.26
CA LEU A 143 -15.85 12.82 1.43
C LEU A 143 -16.08 12.47 -0.04
N GLN A 144 -16.50 11.23 -0.34
CA GLN A 144 -16.77 10.79 -1.71
C GLN A 144 -17.92 11.58 -2.36
N MET A 145 -18.97 11.90 -1.59
CA MET A 145 -20.07 12.74 -2.05
C MET A 145 -19.62 14.18 -2.32
N ALA A 146 -18.77 14.75 -1.44
CA ALA A 146 -18.22 16.09 -1.62
C ALA A 146 -17.36 16.18 -2.89
N LEU A 147 -16.50 15.21 -3.16
CA LEU A 147 -15.70 15.12 -4.39
C LEU A 147 -16.58 15.01 -5.65
N LYS A 148 -17.58 14.11 -5.63
CA LYS A 148 -18.52 13.93 -6.75
C LYS A 148 -19.31 15.20 -7.05
N ALA A 149 -19.71 15.96 -6.03
CA ALA A 149 -20.46 17.21 -6.20
C ALA A 149 -19.71 18.31 -6.96
N ILE A 150 -18.37 18.21 -7.04
CA ILE A 150 -17.51 19.13 -7.78
C ILE A 150 -16.78 18.44 -8.95
N ASN A 151 -17.27 17.27 -9.38
CA ASN A 151 -16.74 16.48 -10.49
C ASN A 151 -15.27 16.05 -10.34
N LEU A 152 -14.76 15.91 -9.11
CA LEU A 152 -13.46 15.31 -8.86
C LEU A 152 -13.62 13.80 -8.66
N THR A 153 -12.82 13.02 -9.39
CA THR A 153 -12.83 11.54 -9.36
C THR A 153 -11.69 10.96 -8.53
N ILE A 154 -11.37 11.59 -7.40
CA ILE A 154 -10.32 11.12 -6.49
C ILE A 154 -10.87 9.94 -5.67
N PRO A 155 -10.17 8.78 -5.62
CA PRO A 155 -10.59 7.64 -4.80
C PRO A 155 -10.59 7.99 -3.31
N VAL A 156 -11.61 7.52 -2.58
CA VAL A 156 -11.65 7.59 -1.11
C VAL A 156 -11.42 6.21 -0.52
N SER A 157 -10.55 6.13 0.47
CA SER A 157 -10.17 4.91 1.18
C SER A 157 -10.04 5.16 2.70
N THR A 158 -9.48 4.20 3.44
CA THR A 158 -9.03 4.29 4.83
C THR A 158 -7.78 3.44 4.98
N ALA A 159 -6.90 3.79 5.93
CA ALA A 159 -5.70 3.00 6.23
C ALA A 159 -5.91 2.20 7.52
N VAL A 160 -5.64 0.89 7.47
CA VAL A 160 -5.74 -0.02 8.62
C VAL A 160 -4.38 -0.66 8.92
N SER A 161 -4.14 -1.00 10.19
CA SER A 161 -3.01 -1.86 10.57
C SER A 161 -3.40 -3.32 10.45
N THR A 162 -2.44 -4.23 10.58
CA THR A 162 -2.71 -5.67 10.66
C THR A 162 -3.47 -6.10 11.92
N ALA A 163 -3.71 -5.19 12.88
CA ALA A 163 -4.51 -5.47 14.08
C ALA A 163 -5.99 -5.78 13.76
N VAL A 164 -6.45 -5.45 12.55
CA VAL A 164 -7.79 -5.86 12.09
C VAL A 164 -7.92 -7.37 11.83
N LEU A 165 -6.80 -8.09 11.70
CA LEU A 165 -6.79 -9.54 11.48
C LEU A 165 -6.94 -10.29 12.81
N GLY A 166 -7.88 -11.23 12.86
CA GLY A 166 -7.98 -12.19 13.97
C GLY A 166 -7.23 -13.49 13.70
N THR A 167 -7.37 -14.01 12.48
CA THR A 167 -6.59 -15.17 12.00
C THR A 167 -5.71 -14.72 10.85
N SER A 168 -4.43 -15.08 10.89
CA SER A 168 -3.45 -14.73 9.85
C SER A 168 -2.53 -15.90 9.46
N PHE A 169 -2.59 -17.03 10.17
CA PHE A 169 -1.79 -18.22 9.88
C PHE A 169 -2.65 -19.49 9.74
N PRO A 170 -2.44 -20.30 8.68
CA PRO A 170 -1.67 -19.94 7.47
C PRO A 170 -2.38 -18.79 6.70
N PRO A 171 -1.70 -18.09 5.77
CA PRO A 171 -2.27 -16.93 5.09
C PRO A 171 -3.63 -17.16 4.41
N SER A 172 -3.89 -18.34 3.86
CA SER A 172 -5.19 -18.74 3.28
C SER A 172 -6.35 -18.69 4.29
N GLN A 173 -6.04 -18.81 5.58
CA GLN A 173 -6.99 -18.70 6.68
C GLN A 173 -7.15 -17.27 7.20
N GLY A 174 -6.47 -16.30 6.60
CA GLY A 174 -6.65 -14.87 6.85
C GLY A 174 -8.12 -14.48 7.03
N ALA A 175 -8.44 -13.85 8.16
CA ALA A 175 -9.79 -13.38 8.49
C ALA A 175 -9.71 -12.16 9.40
N PHE A 176 -10.59 -11.19 9.16
CA PHE A 176 -10.79 -10.08 10.11
C PHE A 176 -11.25 -10.62 11.47
N SER A 177 -10.83 -9.97 12.55
CA SER A 177 -11.26 -10.35 13.90
C SER A 177 -12.79 -10.24 14.01
N THR A 178 -13.39 -11.01 14.92
CA THR A 178 -14.84 -10.98 15.14
C THR A 178 -15.32 -9.58 15.49
N GLU A 179 -14.56 -8.86 16.31
CA GLU A 179 -14.79 -7.47 16.74
C GLU A 179 -14.95 -6.50 15.55
N VAL A 180 -14.06 -6.57 14.55
CA VAL A 180 -14.05 -5.60 13.45
C VAL A 180 -14.72 -6.10 12.18
N SER A 181 -15.05 -7.39 12.09
CA SER A 181 -15.54 -8.03 10.86
C SER A 181 -16.76 -7.33 10.24
N SER A 182 -17.68 -6.80 11.06
CA SER A 182 -18.86 -6.06 10.61
C SER A 182 -18.48 -4.71 9.99
N VAL A 183 -17.60 -3.96 10.66
CA VAL A 183 -17.09 -2.67 10.17
C VAL A 183 -16.29 -2.88 8.89
N MET A 184 -15.38 -3.85 8.87
CA MET A 184 -14.55 -4.17 7.71
C MET A 184 -15.38 -4.67 6.52
N ARG A 185 -16.45 -5.46 6.73
CA ARG A 185 -17.38 -5.83 5.66
C ARG A 185 -18.02 -4.60 5.02
N SER A 186 -18.45 -3.63 5.84
CA SER A 186 -19.13 -2.42 5.36
C SER A 186 -18.17 -1.48 4.62
N ILE A 187 -16.94 -1.32 5.13
CA ILE A 187 -15.85 -0.59 4.45
C ILE A 187 -15.51 -1.29 3.12
N THR A 188 -15.32 -2.60 3.14
CA THR A 188 -14.98 -3.39 1.95
C THR A 188 -16.04 -3.26 0.85
N ALA A 189 -17.33 -3.32 1.20
CA ALA A 189 -18.41 -3.11 0.25
C ALA A 189 -18.37 -1.71 -0.39
N PHE A 190 -18.07 -0.67 0.38
CA PHE A 190 -17.89 0.68 -0.13
C PHE A 190 -16.69 0.78 -1.09
N LEU A 191 -15.55 0.19 -0.71
CA LEU A 191 -14.34 0.18 -1.53
C LEU A 191 -14.59 -0.52 -2.87
N ALA A 192 -15.21 -1.71 -2.84
CA ALA A 192 -15.55 -2.46 -4.04
C ALA A 192 -16.50 -1.66 -4.96
N ALA A 193 -17.54 -1.05 -4.41
CA ALA A 193 -18.52 -0.27 -5.17
C ALA A 193 -17.92 0.98 -5.86
N ASN A 194 -16.86 1.55 -5.29
CA ASN A 194 -16.19 2.74 -5.84
C ASN A 194 -14.86 2.43 -6.53
N LYS A 195 -14.46 1.16 -6.63
CA LYS A 195 -13.15 0.72 -7.17
C LYS A 195 -11.97 1.39 -6.45
N SER A 196 -12.11 1.61 -5.15
CA SER A 196 -11.03 2.14 -4.30
C SER A 196 -10.22 0.99 -3.69
N PRO A 197 -8.90 1.14 -3.52
CA PRO A 197 -8.10 0.15 -2.77
C PRO A 197 -8.37 0.27 -1.26
N LEU A 198 -8.02 -0.76 -0.50
CA LEU A 198 -7.79 -0.66 0.94
C LEU A 198 -6.32 -0.32 1.18
N LEU A 199 -6.04 0.65 2.03
CA LEU A 199 -4.67 0.94 2.48
C LEU A 199 -4.35 0.14 3.74
N VAL A 200 -3.21 -0.56 3.74
CA VAL A 200 -2.82 -1.46 4.83
C VAL A 200 -1.38 -1.16 5.25
N ASN A 201 -1.19 -0.88 6.52
CA ASN A 201 0.11 -0.74 7.15
C ASN A 201 0.66 -2.13 7.49
N ILE A 202 1.76 -2.52 6.86
CA ILE A 202 2.34 -3.88 6.96
C ILE A 202 3.76 -3.79 7.50
N TYR A 203 3.97 -4.34 8.70
CA TYR A 203 5.26 -4.32 9.38
C TYR A 203 5.68 -5.73 9.83
N PRO A 204 6.47 -6.45 9.00
CA PRO A 204 7.15 -7.67 9.42
C PRO A 204 8.00 -7.48 10.69
N TYR A 205 8.55 -6.28 10.91
CA TYR A 205 9.24 -5.91 12.14
C TYR A 205 8.38 -6.17 13.37
N PHE A 206 7.16 -5.63 13.42
CA PHE A 206 6.28 -5.79 14.58
C PHE A 206 5.88 -7.26 14.77
N ALA A 207 5.51 -7.95 13.71
CA ALA A 207 5.19 -9.37 13.78
C ALA A 207 6.37 -10.19 14.36
N TYR A 208 7.61 -9.94 13.89
CA TYR A 208 8.81 -10.58 14.42
C TYR A 208 9.03 -10.30 15.91
N ILE A 209 8.97 -9.04 16.35
CA ILE A 209 9.24 -8.73 17.77
C ILE A 209 8.19 -9.34 18.71
N TYR A 210 6.94 -9.46 18.26
CA TYR A 210 5.87 -10.09 19.06
C TYR A 210 6.00 -11.61 19.14
N ASP A 211 6.63 -12.28 18.15
CA ASP A 211 6.78 -13.73 18.13
C ASP A 211 8.14 -14.20 17.56
N GLN A 212 9.22 -13.85 18.26
CA GLN A 212 10.59 -14.22 17.87
C GLN A 212 10.85 -15.74 17.95
N ASN A 213 9.99 -16.49 18.65
CA ASN A 213 10.14 -17.95 18.79
C ASN A 213 9.70 -18.68 17.52
N ASN A 214 8.67 -18.19 16.83
CA ASN A 214 8.12 -18.83 15.63
C ASN A 214 8.45 -18.09 14.33
N ILE A 215 8.80 -16.81 14.39
CA ILE A 215 9.14 -16.01 13.21
C ILE A 215 10.66 -15.86 13.14
N LEU A 216 11.25 -16.44 12.10
CA LEU A 216 12.68 -16.29 11.84
C LEU A 216 13.00 -14.86 11.38
N LEU A 217 14.08 -14.27 11.89
CA LEU A 217 14.51 -12.92 11.48
C LEU A 217 14.75 -12.84 9.96
N ASP A 218 15.39 -13.85 9.38
CA ASP A 218 15.64 -13.90 7.93
C ASP A 218 14.34 -13.91 7.11
N TYR A 219 13.26 -14.49 7.65
CA TYR A 219 11.94 -14.48 7.02
C TYR A 219 11.30 -13.09 7.04
N ALA A 220 11.49 -12.33 8.13
CA ALA A 220 11.01 -10.95 8.25
C ALA A 220 11.85 -9.95 7.41
N LEU A 221 13.14 -10.21 7.22
CA LEU A 221 14.08 -9.34 6.49
C LEU A 221 14.19 -9.60 4.98
N PHE A 222 13.37 -10.52 4.43
CA PHE A 222 13.54 -11.05 3.06
C PHE A 222 14.93 -11.70 2.81
N ASN A 223 15.62 -12.14 3.87
CA ASN A 223 16.99 -12.65 3.80
C ASN A 223 17.04 -14.19 3.62
N THR A 224 16.09 -14.75 2.88
CA THR A 224 16.04 -16.18 2.59
C THR A 224 15.38 -16.46 1.24
N THR A 225 15.88 -17.47 0.54
CA THR A 225 15.29 -17.98 -0.71
C THR A 225 14.43 -19.23 -0.49
N LYS A 226 14.46 -19.79 0.73
CA LYS A 226 13.73 -21.00 1.11
C LYS A 226 12.27 -20.66 1.37
N VAL A 227 11.37 -21.58 1.03
CA VAL A 227 9.97 -21.52 1.45
C VAL A 227 9.93 -21.77 2.96
N VAL A 228 9.52 -20.77 3.73
CA VAL A 228 9.41 -20.85 5.20
C VAL A 228 8.02 -21.33 5.60
N VAL A 229 6.98 -20.84 4.92
CA VAL A 229 5.59 -21.28 5.13
C VAL A 229 5.06 -21.90 3.84
N ARG A 230 4.56 -23.14 3.94
CA ARG A 230 3.81 -23.82 2.88
C ARG A 230 2.32 -23.82 3.26
N ASP A 231 1.49 -23.28 2.38
CA ASP A 231 0.04 -23.15 2.55
C ASP A 231 -0.67 -23.68 1.31
N GLY A 232 -1.01 -24.97 1.34
CA GLY A 232 -1.43 -25.69 0.14
C GLY A 232 -0.34 -25.64 -0.94
N THR A 233 -0.68 -25.08 -2.11
CA THR A 233 0.26 -24.89 -3.23
C THR A 233 1.10 -23.62 -3.10
N LEU A 234 0.73 -22.69 -2.20
CA LEU A 234 1.42 -21.41 -2.02
C LEU A 234 2.64 -21.60 -1.11
N GLY A 235 3.75 -20.95 -1.47
CA GLY A 235 4.98 -20.96 -0.70
C GLY A 235 5.45 -19.54 -0.41
N TYR A 236 5.57 -19.19 0.86
CA TYR A 236 6.00 -17.87 1.30
C TYR A 236 7.47 -17.92 1.71
N LYS A 237 8.26 -17.03 1.10
CA LYS A 237 9.70 -16.89 1.35
C LYS A 237 10.04 -15.69 2.24
N ASN A 238 9.09 -14.77 2.38
CA ASN A 238 9.19 -13.61 3.26
C ASN A 238 7.85 -13.40 3.99
N LEU A 239 7.91 -12.77 5.16
CA LEU A 239 6.75 -12.53 6.01
C LEU A 239 5.81 -11.47 5.43
N PHE A 240 6.34 -10.53 4.66
CA PHE A 240 5.57 -9.46 4.01
C PHE A 240 4.48 -10.02 3.09
N ASP A 241 4.84 -10.95 2.19
CA ASP A 241 3.91 -11.65 1.30
C ASP A 241 2.84 -12.42 2.07
N ALA A 242 3.23 -13.07 3.17
CA ALA A 242 2.30 -13.84 3.99
C ALA A 242 1.27 -12.93 4.67
N ILE A 243 1.67 -11.75 5.13
CA ILE A 243 0.75 -10.75 5.71
C ILE A 243 -0.19 -10.17 4.64
N ILE A 244 0.33 -9.86 3.45
CA ILE A 244 -0.47 -9.41 2.31
C ILE A 244 -1.55 -10.44 1.97
N ASP A 245 -1.17 -11.71 1.84
CA ASP A 245 -2.10 -12.77 1.43
C ASP A 245 -3.08 -13.19 2.53
N ALA A 246 -2.69 -13.05 3.79
CA ALA A 246 -3.62 -13.12 4.92
C ALA A 246 -4.68 -12.01 4.81
N THR A 247 -4.27 -10.80 4.44
CA THR A 247 -5.19 -9.66 4.31
C THR A 247 -6.11 -9.82 3.09
N TYR A 248 -5.60 -10.28 1.95
CA TYR A 248 -6.43 -10.63 0.79
C TYR A 248 -7.43 -11.74 1.11
N SER A 249 -7.03 -12.77 1.85
CA SER A 249 -7.94 -13.84 2.27
C SER A 249 -9.03 -13.33 3.23
N ALA A 250 -8.70 -12.38 4.11
CA ALA A 250 -9.69 -11.72 4.97
C ALA A 250 -10.69 -10.89 4.18
N LEU A 251 -10.22 -10.12 3.18
CA LEU A 251 -11.07 -9.35 2.26
C LEU A 251 -12.04 -10.26 1.50
N GLU A 252 -11.55 -11.36 0.93
CA GLU A 252 -12.38 -12.33 0.20
C GLU A 252 -13.54 -12.87 1.07
N LYS A 253 -13.28 -13.19 2.34
CA LYS A 253 -14.29 -13.69 3.29
C LYS A 253 -15.39 -12.68 3.63
N VAL A 254 -15.15 -11.39 3.42
CA VAL A 254 -16.18 -10.33 3.59
C VAL A 254 -16.70 -9.78 2.27
N GLY A 255 -16.43 -10.45 1.14
CA GLY A 255 -16.95 -10.07 -0.18
C GLY A 255 -16.07 -9.09 -0.97
N GLY A 256 -14.84 -8.86 -0.51
CA GLY A 256 -13.87 -7.90 -1.08
C GLY A 256 -12.91 -8.49 -2.10
N ALA A 257 -13.29 -9.54 -2.84
CA ALA A 257 -12.37 -10.22 -3.77
C ALA A 257 -11.80 -9.27 -4.86
N SER A 258 -12.55 -8.22 -5.21
CA SER A 258 -12.14 -7.18 -6.18
C SER A 258 -11.45 -5.97 -5.55
N VAL A 259 -11.26 -5.93 -4.23
CA VAL A 259 -10.61 -4.81 -3.55
C VAL A 259 -9.11 -5.04 -3.57
N ASP A 260 -8.38 -4.08 -4.13
CA ASP A 260 -6.93 -4.07 -4.16
C ASP A 260 -6.36 -3.60 -2.82
N ILE A 261 -5.15 -4.05 -2.49
CA ILE A 261 -4.40 -3.57 -1.34
C ILE A 261 -3.30 -2.62 -1.84
N VAL A 262 -3.18 -1.47 -1.19
CA VAL A 262 -2.00 -0.60 -1.23
C VAL A 262 -1.29 -0.71 0.10
N ILE A 263 0.02 -0.99 0.09
CA ILE A 263 0.83 -1.07 1.30
C ILE A 263 1.17 0.36 1.70
N SER A 264 0.40 0.92 2.63
CA SER A 264 0.43 2.35 2.93
C SER A 264 1.53 2.76 3.91
N GLU A 265 2.13 1.78 4.58
CA GLU A 265 3.32 1.90 5.41
C GLU A 265 4.03 0.54 5.49
N SER A 266 5.35 0.57 5.43
CA SER A 266 6.21 -0.55 5.80
C SER A 266 7.62 -0.05 6.05
N GLY A 267 8.28 -0.55 7.10
CA GLY A 267 9.62 -0.09 7.46
C GLY A 267 10.25 -0.93 8.56
N TRP A 268 11.50 -0.60 8.89
CA TRP A 268 12.27 -1.24 9.96
C TRP A 268 13.13 -0.20 10.68
N PRO A 269 13.07 -0.12 12.02
CA PRO A 269 13.79 0.90 12.78
C PRO A 269 15.30 0.63 12.82
N SER A 270 16.10 1.70 12.79
CA SER A 270 17.56 1.61 12.74
C SER A 270 18.27 1.61 14.10
N ALA A 271 17.54 1.86 15.19
CA ALA A 271 18.06 1.91 16.55
C ALA A 271 16.99 1.58 17.59
N GLU A 272 17.39 1.49 18.86
CA GLU A 272 16.53 1.35 20.05
C GLU A 272 15.77 0.01 20.20
N ASN A 273 16.37 -1.10 19.74
CA ASN A 273 15.92 -2.48 20.06
C ASN A 273 17.08 -3.50 19.89
N GLY A 274 18.20 -3.24 20.56
CA GLY A 274 19.38 -4.12 20.58
C GLY A 274 19.88 -4.50 19.18
N ASP A 275 20.09 -5.79 18.95
CA ASP A 275 20.60 -6.34 17.68
C ASP A 275 19.53 -6.45 16.57
N ILE A 276 18.28 -6.11 16.88
CA ILE A 276 17.14 -6.22 15.96
C ILE A 276 16.95 -4.91 15.19
N ALA A 277 16.83 -3.78 15.90
CA ALA A 277 16.75 -2.45 15.30
C ALA A 277 18.15 -1.88 15.13
N THR A 278 18.75 -2.16 13.97
CA THR A 278 20.10 -1.72 13.62
C THR A 278 20.09 -1.11 12.23
N ILE A 279 21.02 -0.17 11.96
CA ILE A 279 21.24 0.39 10.62
C ILE A 279 21.38 -0.72 9.56
N ARG A 280 22.06 -1.83 9.90
CA ARG A 280 22.23 -2.98 9.00
C ARG A 280 20.90 -3.64 8.63
N ASN A 281 20.06 -3.94 9.63
CA ASN A 281 18.78 -4.62 9.40
C ASN A 281 17.77 -3.69 8.73
N ALA A 282 17.75 -2.41 9.11
CA ALA A 282 16.90 -1.40 8.48
C ALA A 282 17.24 -1.21 6.99
N ARG A 283 18.53 -1.09 6.68
CA ARG A 283 19.02 -1.02 5.30
C ARG A 283 18.65 -2.26 4.50
N MET A 284 18.82 -3.45 5.08
CA MET A 284 18.50 -4.71 4.41
C MET A 284 17.01 -4.82 4.13
N TYR A 285 16.16 -4.59 5.14
CA TYR A 285 14.72 -4.65 5.01
C TYR A 285 14.21 -3.68 3.93
N ASN A 286 14.57 -2.40 4.03
CA ASN A 286 14.05 -1.39 3.11
C ASN A 286 14.53 -1.60 1.67
N ASN A 287 15.81 -1.94 1.42
CA ASN A 287 16.25 -2.23 0.06
C ASN A 287 15.59 -3.50 -0.51
N ASN A 288 15.41 -4.54 0.29
CA ASN A 288 14.74 -5.77 -0.17
C ASN A 288 13.25 -5.53 -0.44
N LEU A 289 12.56 -4.76 0.42
CA LEU A 289 11.18 -4.34 0.22
C LEU A 289 11.02 -3.56 -1.09
N ILE A 290 11.89 -2.57 -1.34
CA ILE A 290 11.86 -1.76 -2.55
C ILE A 290 12.09 -2.65 -3.78
N ALA A 291 13.13 -3.48 -3.78
CA ALA A 291 13.43 -4.38 -4.89
C ALA A 291 12.27 -5.36 -5.16
N HIS A 292 11.64 -5.89 -4.10
CA HIS A 292 10.49 -6.79 -4.22
C HIS A 292 9.26 -6.07 -4.80
N ALA A 293 8.96 -4.87 -4.31
CA ALA A 293 7.84 -4.07 -4.80
C ALA A 293 8.02 -3.66 -6.27
N LEU A 294 9.24 -3.24 -6.68
CA LEU A 294 9.59 -2.89 -8.06
C LEU A 294 9.62 -4.10 -9.01
N GLY A 295 9.92 -5.30 -8.50
CA GLY A 295 10.12 -6.52 -9.27
C GLY A 295 8.87 -7.14 -9.89
N ASN A 296 7.68 -6.58 -9.66
CA ASN A 296 6.40 -7.00 -10.25
C ASN A 296 6.03 -8.48 -10.02
N SER A 297 6.63 -9.15 -9.02
CA SER A 297 6.27 -10.54 -8.72
C SER A 297 4.89 -10.67 -8.10
N GLY A 298 4.41 -9.61 -7.44
CA GLY A 298 3.29 -9.69 -6.52
C GLY A 298 3.58 -10.64 -5.35
N SER A 299 2.51 -11.05 -4.68
CA SER A 299 2.54 -12.08 -3.63
C SER A 299 2.15 -13.46 -4.21
N PRO A 300 2.40 -14.58 -3.51
CA PRO A 300 2.03 -15.91 -3.96
C PRO A 300 0.54 -16.07 -4.38
N LYS A 301 -0.41 -15.47 -3.65
CA LYS A 301 -1.85 -15.51 -3.95
C LYS A 301 -2.26 -14.53 -5.06
N ARG A 302 -1.45 -13.50 -5.34
CA ARG A 302 -1.67 -12.48 -6.38
C ARG A 302 -0.42 -12.29 -7.25
N PRO A 303 -0.01 -13.34 -7.99
CA PRO A 303 1.21 -13.29 -8.79
C PRO A 303 1.09 -12.29 -9.93
N GLY A 304 2.17 -11.57 -10.24
CA GLY A 304 2.24 -10.60 -11.33
C GLY A 304 1.52 -9.27 -11.07
N LYS A 305 0.96 -9.08 -9.87
CA LYS A 305 0.28 -7.85 -9.48
C LYS A 305 1.28 -6.87 -8.86
N CYS A 306 1.33 -5.64 -9.37
CA CYS A 306 2.17 -4.58 -8.82
C CYS A 306 1.80 -4.29 -7.36
N LEU A 307 2.80 -4.21 -6.49
CA LEU A 307 2.63 -3.90 -5.08
C LEU A 307 2.95 -2.43 -4.86
N GLU A 308 1.95 -1.56 -5.01
CA GLU A 308 2.08 -0.15 -4.61
C GLU A 308 2.41 -0.08 -3.11
N THR A 309 3.59 0.44 -2.78
CA THR A 309 4.18 0.35 -1.44
C THR A 309 4.75 1.70 -1.00
N TYR A 310 4.50 2.11 0.25
CA TYR A 310 5.06 3.31 0.85
C TYR A 310 6.00 2.94 1.98
N VAL A 311 7.26 3.39 1.89
CA VAL A 311 8.28 3.14 2.92
C VAL A 311 8.09 4.13 4.07
N PHE A 312 7.94 3.60 5.27
CA PHE A 312 7.87 4.36 6.50
C PHE A 312 9.28 4.48 7.12
N ALA A 313 9.90 5.65 7.20
CA ALA A 313 9.45 6.98 6.74
C ALA A 313 10.61 7.81 6.18
N ILE A 314 10.35 9.02 5.65
CA ILE A 314 11.42 9.89 5.13
C ILE A 314 12.43 10.21 6.23
N PHE A 315 12.00 10.67 7.40
CA PHE A 315 12.88 11.14 8.48
C PHE A 315 12.68 10.36 9.78
N ASN A 316 13.70 10.40 10.64
CA ASN A 316 13.53 10.14 12.06
C ASN A 316 12.67 11.26 12.67
N GLU A 317 11.69 10.90 13.48
CA GLU A 317 10.67 11.79 14.05
C GLU A 317 10.85 11.85 15.58
N ASP A 318 11.51 12.88 16.10
CA ASP A 318 11.92 12.94 17.51
C ASP A 318 10.78 13.23 18.50
N LEU A 319 9.62 13.69 18.04
CA LEU A 319 8.43 13.87 18.87
C LEU A 319 7.55 12.62 18.94
N LYS A 320 7.92 11.53 18.26
CA LYS A 320 7.29 10.22 18.45
C LYS A 320 7.62 9.63 19.84
N PRO A 321 6.84 8.63 20.32
CA PRO A 321 7.15 7.93 21.56
C PRO A 321 8.63 7.47 21.62
N PRO A 322 9.33 7.63 22.76
CA PRO A 322 10.74 7.26 22.87
C PRO A 322 11.00 5.80 22.52
N GLY A 323 12.10 5.53 21.81
CA GLY A 323 12.51 4.18 21.40
C GLY A 323 12.54 4.01 19.88
N THR A 324 12.10 2.86 19.38
CA THR A 324 12.19 2.54 17.95
C THR A 324 11.37 3.47 17.05
N GLU A 325 10.27 4.02 17.57
CA GLU A 325 9.38 4.92 16.84
C GLU A 325 10.08 6.20 16.34
N GLN A 326 11.13 6.65 17.04
CA GLN A 326 11.95 7.81 16.64
C GLN A 326 13.00 7.47 15.57
N ASN A 327 13.10 6.21 15.13
CA ASN A 327 14.25 5.68 14.38
C ASN A 327 13.86 4.94 13.08
N PHE A 328 12.72 5.26 12.47
CA PHE A 328 12.26 4.67 11.19
C PHE A 328 12.76 5.40 9.94
N GLY A 329 13.45 6.52 10.08
CA GLY A 329 13.84 7.39 8.99
C GLY A 329 14.82 6.75 8.01
N LEU A 330 14.59 7.00 6.72
CA LEU A 330 15.59 6.81 5.67
C LEU A 330 16.70 7.89 5.74
N PHE A 331 16.32 9.09 6.19
CA PHE A 331 17.20 10.24 6.34
C PHE A 331 17.17 10.78 7.78
N TYR A 332 18.30 11.34 8.21
CA TYR A 332 18.32 12.21 9.37
C TYR A 332 17.64 13.54 9.05
N PRO A 333 17.19 14.32 10.07
CA PRO A 333 16.58 15.63 9.85
C PRO A 333 17.50 16.63 9.10
N ASN A 334 18.81 16.42 9.10
CA ASN A 334 19.76 17.22 8.30
C ASN A 334 19.82 16.81 6.80
N MET A 335 18.92 15.92 6.34
CA MET A 335 18.81 15.36 4.98
C MET A 335 19.97 14.44 4.55
N THR A 336 20.84 14.03 5.47
CA THR A 336 21.82 12.96 5.22
C THR A 336 21.16 11.59 5.37
N GLU A 337 21.60 10.60 4.61
CA GLU A 337 21.09 9.23 4.69
C GLU A 337 21.45 8.61 6.05
N VAL A 338 20.49 7.96 6.73
CA VAL A 338 20.80 7.05 7.85
C VAL A 338 21.52 5.81 7.31
N TYR A 339 21.04 5.35 6.16
CA TYR A 339 21.63 4.30 5.34
C TYR A 339 21.19 4.48 3.88
N HIS A 340 22.01 4.00 2.95
CA HIS A 340 21.70 4.12 1.54
C HIS A 340 20.53 3.21 1.12
N VAL A 341 19.58 3.77 0.37
CA VAL A 341 18.45 3.09 -0.26
C VAL A 341 18.35 3.44 -1.75
N SER A 342 18.09 2.44 -2.59
CA SER A 342 17.86 2.61 -4.03
C SER A 342 16.38 2.51 -4.35
N PHE A 343 15.81 3.57 -4.94
CA PHE A 343 14.43 3.59 -5.45
C PHE A 343 14.34 3.21 -6.94
N TYR A 344 15.44 2.69 -7.50
CA TYR A 344 15.53 2.24 -8.89
C TYR A 344 15.99 0.76 -8.95
N PRO A 345 15.54 0.00 -9.97
CA PRO A 345 15.92 -1.40 -10.19
C PRO A 345 17.42 -1.63 -10.36
#